data_AF-A0A2D7PP54-F1
#
_entry.id   AF-A0A2D7PP54-F1
#
_cell.length_a   1.000
_cell.length_b   1.000
_cell.length_c   1.000
_cell.angle_alpha   90.00
_cell.angle_beta   90.00
_cell.angle_gamma   90.00
#
_symmetry.space_group_name_H-M   'P 1'
#
loop_
_entity.id
_entity.type
_entity.pdbx_description
1 polymer ?
#
loop_
_entity_poly.entity_id
_entity_poly.type
_entity_poly.pdbx_seq_one_letter_code
_entity_poly.pdbx_strand_id
1 'polypeptide(L)'
;MLHFVFVFAISIAAANIMLGPITGQAIVSRWFAGSRGKALGIAAVGSSVGGLVLPIVVSGWIDLWDWRWALRALSVGVAIFVLPFVFFVLRDFPADKGLQPEGANDPDVQAALAEAAQAPQLSTRDILSARAYWVIGISFGLLVMSYSGFLSNVGLYSESLGLASDVGPRLVFLVSLFGLIGKLALGAATDRIGLRLGLWIALGLAAVALGVFSTEPGEAAMAAAACCLGLAAGGMLPVWAGLTACCFGTASFGRAMGLMSPVVAGLVMPGFMIAGWSADSTGSFSTALHIYIVGLGISTALLFALNLDPVEPSSQVG
;
A
#
# COMPACT_ATOMS: atom_id res chain seq x y z
N MET A 1 -17.63 -22.43 7.52
CA MET A 1 -16.40 -21.72 7.09
C MET A 1 -16.71 -20.57 6.12
N LEU A 2 -17.41 -20.80 5.01
CA LEU A 2 -17.75 -19.74 4.02
C LEU A 2 -18.47 -18.51 4.60
N HIS A 3 -19.49 -18.69 5.45
CA HIS A 3 -20.21 -17.57 6.09
C HIS A 3 -19.29 -16.65 6.89
N PHE A 4 -18.33 -17.23 7.64
CA PHE A 4 -17.34 -16.46 8.39
C PHE A 4 -16.45 -15.64 7.47
N VAL A 5 -15.94 -16.26 6.39
CA VAL A 5 -15.11 -15.58 5.39
C VAL A 5 -15.87 -14.45 4.73
N PHE A 6 -17.13 -14.65 4.36
CA PHE A 6 -17.97 -13.60 3.76
C PHE A 6 -18.20 -12.43 4.72
N VAL A 7 -18.61 -12.70 5.96
CA VAL A 7 -18.84 -11.64 6.96
C VAL A 7 -17.54 -10.88 7.24
N PHE A 8 -16.43 -11.59 7.42
CA PHE A 8 -15.13 -10.99 7.65
C PHE A 8 -14.66 -10.13 6.48
N ALA A 9 -14.75 -10.66 5.25
CA ALA A 9 -14.35 -9.96 4.03
C ALA A 9 -15.17 -8.69 3.80
N ILE A 10 -16.50 -8.76 3.94
CA ILE A 10 -17.38 -7.58 3.77
C ILE A 10 -17.09 -6.54 4.85
N SER A 11 -16.91 -6.97 6.10
CA SER A 11 -16.65 -6.06 7.22
C SER A 11 -15.30 -5.34 7.05
N ILE A 12 -14.24 -6.07 6.70
CA ILE A 12 -12.93 -5.47 6.45
C ILE A 12 -12.94 -4.60 5.20
N ALA A 13 -13.59 -5.02 4.12
CA ALA A 13 -13.70 -4.22 2.90
C ALA A 13 -14.42 -2.90 3.17
N ALA A 14 -15.55 -2.93 3.88
CA ALA A 14 -16.28 -1.74 4.28
C ALA A 14 -15.43 -0.83 5.18
N ALA A 15 -14.76 -1.40 6.20
CA ALA A 15 -13.89 -0.63 7.08
C ALA A 15 -12.73 0.04 6.32
N ASN A 16 -12.10 -0.67 5.37
CA ASN A 16 -10.98 -0.17 4.59
C ASN A 16 -11.41 0.91 3.57
N ILE A 17 -12.62 0.82 3.02
CA ILE A 17 -13.15 1.86 2.13
C ILE A 17 -13.56 3.10 2.92
N MET A 18 -14.21 2.94 4.08
CA MET A 18 -14.73 4.08 4.85
C MET A 18 -13.67 4.78 5.70
N LEU A 19 -12.79 4.01 6.36
CA LEU A 19 -11.80 4.51 7.33
C LEU A 19 -10.36 4.21 6.92
N GLY A 20 -10.14 3.67 5.72
CA GLY A 20 -8.82 3.28 5.28
C GLY A 20 -7.92 4.45 4.86
N PRO A 21 -6.71 4.11 4.39
CA PRO A 21 -5.65 5.08 4.14
C PRO A 21 -6.00 6.09 3.04
N ILE A 22 -6.81 5.70 2.05
CA ILE A 22 -7.24 6.60 0.98
C ILE A 22 -8.09 7.75 1.53
N THR A 23 -9.07 7.44 2.39
CA THR A 23 -9.94 8.44 3.01
C THR A 23 -9.13 9.40 3.89
N GLY A 24 -8.23 8.87 4.73
CA GLY A 24 -7.34 9.69 5.56
C GLY A 24 -6.45 10.63 4.73
N GLN A 25 -5.84 10.13 3.66
CA GLN A 25 -5.00 10.94 2.76
C GLN A 25 -5.83 12.01 2.03
N ALA A 26 -7.05 11.68 1.61
CA ALA A 26 -7.96 12.64 0.97
C ALA A 26 -8.33 13.79 1.91
N ILE A 27 -8.68 13.51 3.16
CA ILE A 27 -8.97 14.55 4.16
C ILE A 27 -7.73 15.42 4.39
N VAL A 28 -6.57 14.82 4.66
CA VAL A 28 -5.32 15.57 4.91
C VAL A 28 -4.97 16.47 3.71
N SER A 29 -5.09 15.96 2.48
CA SER A 29 -4.79 16.74 1.26
C SER A 29 -5.76 17.89 0.98
N ARG A 30 -7.01 17.82 1.50
CA ARG A 30 -7.98 18.93 1.45
C ARG A 30 -7.68 20.01 2.48
N TRP A 31 -7.21 19.63 3.66
CA TRP A 31 -6.89 20.56 4.74
C TRP A 31 -5.54 21.27 4.54
N PHE A 32 -4.55 20.59 3.95
CA PHE A 32 -3.22 21.11 3.71
C PHE A 32 -2.92 21.21 2.22
N ALA A 33 -2.96 22.43 1.67
CA ALA A 33 -2.63 22.70 0.28
C ALA A 33 -1.15 23.08 0.12
N GLY A 34 -0.66 24.03 0.92
CA GLY A 34 0.74 24.49 0.87
C GLY A 34 1.75 23.46 1.37
N SER A 35 1.43 22.75 2.46
CA SER A 35 2.33 21.78 3.09
C SER A 35 1.92 20.31 2.91
N ARG A 36 1.15 20.01 1.84
CA ARG A 36 0.51 18.71 1.60
C ARG A 36 1.42 17.50 1.81
N GLY A 37 2.63 17.51 1.23
CA GLY A 37 3.58 16.40 1.36
C GLY A 37 4.01 16.12 2.80
N LYS A 38 4.28 17.18 3.59
CA LYS A 38 4.63 17.05 5.01
C LYS A 38 3.45 16.49 5.81
N ALA A 39 2.24 17.02 5.58
CA ALA A 39 1.04 16.58 6.28
C ALA A 39 0.72 15.11 5.97
N LEU A 40 0.82 14.68 4.71
CA LEU A 40 0.66 13.29 4.30
C LEU A 40 1.75 12.39 4.90
N GLY A 41 3.01 12.87 4.96
CA GLY A 41 4.11 12.16 5.61
C GLY A 41 3.84 11.89 7.09
N ILE A 42 3.39 12.92 7.83
CA ILE A 42 3.00 12.78 9.25
C ILE A 42 1.83 11.80 9.40
N ALA A 43 0.79 11.92 8.57
CA ALA A 43 -0.35 11.00 8.59
C ALA A 43 0.08 9.55 8.31
N ALA A 44 1.04 9.34 7.40
CA ALA A 44 1.56 8.02 7.07
C ALA A 44 2.31 7.36 8.24
N VAL A 45 2.92 8.13 9.15
CA VAL A 45 3.55 7.61 10.38
C VAL A 45 2.56 6.79 11.20
N GLY A 46 1.29 7.23 11.29
CA GLY A 46 0.25 6.51 12.03
C GLY A 46 0.06 5.07 11.55
N SER A 47 0.09 4.82 10.23
CA SER A 47 0.00 3.47 9.68
C SER A 47 1.15 2.57 10.09
N SER A 48 2.37 3.12 10.12
CA SER A 48 3.58 2.38 10.52
C SER A 48 3.64 2.14 12.02
N VAL A 49 3.25 3.11 12.84
CA VAL A 49 3.14 2.93 14.30
C VAL A 49 2.08 1.87 14.62
N GLY A 50 0.92 1.91 13.96
CA GLY A 50 -0.11 0.87 14.12
C GLY A 50 0.39 -0.52 13.76
N GLY A 51 1.10 -0.65 12.63
CA GLY A 51 1.73 -1.91 12.20
C GLY A 51 2.84 -2.42 13.14
N LEU A 52 3.46 -1.53 13.91
CA LEU A 52 4.50 -1.88 14.89
C LEU A 52 3.90 -2.29 16.24
N VAL A 53 2.97 -1.48 16.75
CA VAL A 53 2.46 -1.59 18.12
C VAL A 53 1.36 -2.63 18.22
N LEU A 54 0.43 -2.70 17.26
CA LEU A 54 -0.72 -3.59 17.37
C LEU A 54 -0.34 -5.07 17.37
N PRO A 55 0.57 -5.59 16.52
CA PRO A 55 0.94 -7.00 16.59
C PRO A 55 1.56 -7.40 17.93
N ILE A 56 2.39 -6.53 18.53
CA ILE A 56 3.00 -6.78 19.84
C ILE A 56 1.93 -6.86 20.93
N VAL A 57 1.04 -5.88 20.96
CA VAL A 57 -0.06 -5.82 21.95
C VAL A 57 -1.01 -7.00 21.78
N VAL A 58 -1.42 -7.29 20.55
CA VAL A 58 -2.37 -8.37 20.23
C VAL A 58 -1.76 -9.75 20.50
N SER A 59 -0.49 -9.97 20.14
CA SER A 59 0.20 -11.23 20.46
C SER A 59 0.25 -11.46 21.96
N GLY A 60 0.64 -10.45 22.75
CA GLY A 60 0.66 -10.55 24.21
C GLY A 60 -0.73 -10.83 24.80
N TRP A 61 -1.80 -10.27 24.22
CA TRP A 61 -3.17 -10.59 24.63
C TRP A 61 -3.62 -12.00 24.24
N ILE A 62 -3.19 -12.50 23.08
CA ILE A 62 -3.47 -13.88 22.66
C ILE A 62 -2.82 -14.86 23.63
N ASP A 63 -1.57 -14.61 24.01
CA ASP A 63 -0.83 -15.48 24.93
C ASP A 63 -1.45 -15.52 26.33
N LEU A 64 -2.01 -14.39 26.80
CA LEU A 64 -2.60 -14.27 28.13
C LEU A 64 -4.07 -14.72 28.20
N TRP A 65 -4.87 -14.39 27.19
CA TRP A 65 -6.34 -14.45 27.26
C TRP A 65 -7.02 -15.14 26.07
N ASP A 66 -6.27 -15.80 25.19
CA ASP A 66 -6.76 -16.39 23.94
C ASP A 66 -7.24 -15.34 22.90
N TRP A 67 -7.28 -15.73 21.63
CA TRP A 67 -7.56 -14.85 20.50
C TRP A 67 -8.95 -14.20 20.55
N ARG A 68 -9.93 -14.87 21.18
CA ARG A 68 -11.30 -14.36 21.28
C ARG A 68 -11.37 -13.09 22.14
N TRP A 69 -10.64 -13.07 23.25
CA TRP A 69 -10.61 -11.90 24.13
C TRP A 69 -9.75 -10.79 23.55
N ALA A 70 -8.63 -11.12 22.90
CA ALA A 70 -7.81 -10.15 22.19
C ALA A 70 -8.63 -9.37 21.14
N LEU A 71 -9.43 -10.07 20.32
CA LEU A 71 -10.31 -9.43 19.32
C LEU A 71 -11.41 -8.57 19.95
N ARG A 72 -11.99 -8.99 21.08
CA ARG A 72 -13.00 -8.20 21.80
C ARG A 72 -12.41 -6.92 22.38
N ALA A 73 -11.24 -7.02 23.01
CA ALA A 73 -10.52 -5.87 23.55
C ALA A 73 -10.20 -4.85 22.44
N LEU A 74 -9.73 -5.32 21.28
CA LEU A 74 -9.49 -4.48 20.11
C LEU A 74 -10.77 -3.77 19.65
N SER A 75 -11.88 -4.52 19.55
CA SER A 75 -13.18 -4.00 19.11
C SER A 75 -13.71 -2.92 20.05
N VAL A 76 -13.62 -3.15 21.36
CA VAL A 76 -14.02 -2.18 22.38
C VAL A 76 -13.13 -0.93 22.34
N GLY A 77 -11.82 -1.10 22.15
CA GLY A 77 -10.89 0.01 21.99
C GLY A 77 -11.24 0.90 20.79
N VAL A 78 -11.54 0.30 19.63
CA VAL A 78 -12.00 1.05 18.45
C VAL A 78 -13.31 1.78 18.75
N ALA A 79 -14.27 1.11 19.41
CA ALA A 79 -15.57 1.71 19.72
C ALA A 79 -15.50 2.88 20.71
N ILE A 80 -14.59 2.83 21.69
CA ILE A 80 -14.49 3.85 22.75
C ILE A 80 -13.55 4.99 22.36
N PHE A 81 -12.47 4.72 21.62
CA PHE A 81 -11.46 5.74 21.31
C PHE A 81 -11.55 6.24 19.88
N VAL A 82 -11.60 5.33 18.90
CA VAL A 82 -11.52 5.70 17.48
C VAL A 82 -12.83 6.29 16.98
N LEU A 83 -13.97 5.63 17.23
CA LEU A 83 -15.26 6.10 16.74
C LEU A 83 -15.65 7.49 17.29
N PRO A 84 -15.51 7.77 18.61
CA PRO A 84 -15.82 9.11 19.12
C PRO A 84 -14.85 10.16 18.58
N PHE A 85 -13.55 9.84 18.44
CA PHE A 85 -12.60 10.77 17.86
C PHE A 85 -12.97 11.13 16.41
N VAL A 86 -13.30 10.13 15.58
CA VAL A 86 -13.74 10.36 14.20
C VAL A 86 -15.03 11.19 14.17
N PHE A 87 -16.01 10.86 15.02
CA PHE A 87 -17.30 11.55 15.01
C PHE A 87 -17.25 12.99 15.52
N PHE A 88 -16.50 13.24 16.61
CA PHE A 88 -16.48 14.55 17.27
C PHE A 88 -15.37 15.46 16.75
N VAL A 89 -14.22 14.92 16.33
CA VAL A 89 -13.01 15.70 16.02
C VAL A 89 -12.76 15.82 14.52
N LEU A 90 -12.88 14.72 13.77
CA LEU A 90 -12.55 14.69 12.34
C LEU A 90 -13.60 15.45 11.51
N ARG A 91 -13.14 16.20 10.50
CA ARG A 91 -13.98 16.94 9.56
C ARG A 91 -13.45 16.81 8.14
N ASP A 92 -14.35 16.61 7.19
CA ASP A 92 -13.98 16.30 5.82
C ASP A 92 -13.48 17.52 5.05
N PHE A 93 -14.02 18.71 5.37
CA PHE A 93 -13.65 19.95 4.70
C PHE A 93 -13.31 21.06 5.71
N PRO A 94 -12.31 21.91 5.39
CA PRO A 94 -12.03 23.13 6.17
C PRO A 94 -13.26 24.05 6.27
N ALA A 95 -14.05 24.09 5.19
CA ALA A 95 -15.28 24.88 5.09
C ALA A 95 -16.33 24.50 6.14
N ASP A 96 -16.33 23.24 6.62
CA ASP A 96 -17.24 22.78 7.69
C ASP A 96 -16.97 23.52 9.02
N LYS A 97 -15.78 24.10 9.18
CA LYS A 97 -15.40 24.96 10.30
C LYS A 97 -15.31 26.45 9.93
N GLY A 98 -15.76 26.83 8.74
CA GLY A 98 -15.60 28.19 8.22
C GLY A 98 -14.13 28.56 7.96
N LEU A 99 -13.26 27.57 7.77
CA LEU A 99 -11.85 27.76 7.49
C LEU A 99 -11.56 27.54 6.00
N GLN A 100 -10.46 28.11 5.52
CA GLN A 100 -9.88 27.79 4.23
C GLN A 100 -8.77 26.74 4.38
N PRO A 101 -8.44 25.97 3.34
CA PRO A 101 -7.26 25.11 3.34
C PRO A 101 -6.00 25.88 3.73
N GLU A 102 -5.08 25.21 4.44
CA GLU A 102 -3.76 25.77 4.74
C GLU A 102 -3.01 26.10 3.44
N GLY A 103 -2.52 27.33 3.32
CA GLY A 103 -1.91 27.86 2.11
C GLY A 103 -2.89 28.45 1.09
N ALA A 104 -4.19 28.54 1.38
CA ALA A 104 -5.18 29.07 0.43
C ALA A 104 -4.99 30.56 0.05
N ASN A 105 -4.26 31.34 0.86
CA ASN A 105 -3.91 32.73 0.56
C ASN A 105 -2.58 32.87 -0.19
N ASP A 106 -1.85 31.78 -0.38
CA ASP A 106 -0.60 31.77 -1.12
C ASP A 106 -0.91 31.85 -2.63
N PRO A 107 -0.42 32.89 -3.33
CA PRO A 107 -0.68 33.07 -4.76
C PRO A 107 -0.25 31.86 -5.60
N ASP A 108 0.84 31.18 -5.24
CA ASP A 108 1.35 30.03 -5.99
C ASP A 108 0.42 28.82 -5.83
N VAL A 109 -0.13 28.64 -4.62
CA VAL A 109 -1.12 27.58 -4.34
C VAL A 109 -2.45 27.87 -5.05
N GLN A 110 -2.90 29.13 -5.06
CA GLN A 110 -4.10 29.51 -5.80
C GLN A 110 -3.96 29.30 -7.31
N ALA A 111 -2.81 29.68 -7.88
CA ALA A 111 -2.50 29.46 -9.29
C ALA A 111 -2.53 27.95 -9.63
N ALA A 112 -1.86 27.12 -8.82
CA ALA A 112 -1.85 25.67 -9.03
C ALA A 112 -3.25 25.03 -8.92
N LEU A 113 -4.09 25.51 -8.00
CA LEU A 113 -5.48 25.04 -7.87
C LEU A 113 -6.35 25.48 -9.06
N ALA A 114 -6.18 26.71 -9.55
CA ALA A 114 -6.89 27.22 -10.71
C ALA A 114 -6.50 26.46 -11.99
N GLU A 115 -5.21 26.16 -12.16
CA GLU A 115 -4.70 25.34 -13.26
C GLU A 115 -5.28 23.91 -13.20
N ALA A 116 -5.27 23.29 -12.02
CA ALA A 116 -5.86 21.96 -11.83
C ALA A 116 -7.37 21.92 -12.11
N ALA A 117 -8.10 23.00 -11.82
CA ALA A 117 -9.53 23.11 -12.11
C ALA A 117 -9.83 23.26 -13.62
N GLN A 118 -8.89 23.80 -14.39
CA GLN A 118 -8.99 23.95 -15.85
C GLN A 118 -8.41 22.76 -16.61
N ALA A 119 -7.68 21.87 -15.93
CA ALA A 119 -7.07 20.70 -16.54
C ALA A 119 -8.13 19.76 -17.17
N PRO A 120 -7.92 19.25 -18.38
CA PRO A 120 -8.85 18.34 -19.03
C PRO A 120 -9.12 17.11 -18.18
N GLN A 121 -10.39 16.80 -17.94
CA GLN A 121 -10.79 15.56 -17.28
C GLN A 121 -10.87 14.43 -18.31
N LEU A 122 -10.12 13.36 -18.06
CA LEU A 122 -10.16 12.16 -18.89
C LEU A 122 -11.46 11.39 -18.61
N SER A 123 -12.06 10.89 -19.69
CA SER A 123 -13.20 9.98 -19.56
C SER A 123 -12.75 8.62 -19.00
N THR A 124 -13.68 7.82 -18.46
CA THR A 124 -13.36 6.43 -18.06
C THR A 124 -12.78 5.65 -19.24
N ARG A 125 -13.27 5.89 -20.45
CA ARG A 125 -12.81 5.20 -21.66
C ARG A 125 -11.35 5.54 -21.96
N ASP A 126 -10.97 6.82 -21.87
CA ASP A 126 -9.59 7.26 -22.11
C ASP A 126 -8.63 6.56 -21.15
N ILE A 127 -8.99 6.56 -19.85
CA ILE A 127 -8.19 5.90 -18.82
C ILE A 127 -8.04 4.40 -19.08
N LEU A 128 -9.14 3.68 -19.35
CA LEU A 128 -9.11 2.23 -19.54
C LEU A 128 -8.44 1.80 -20.87
N SER A 129 -8.47 2.67 -21.88
CA SER A 129 -7.78 2.43 -23.15
C SER A 129 -6.28 2.74 -23.09
N ALA A 130 -5.85 3.52 -22.11
CA ALA A 130 -4.45 3.91 -21.97
C ALA A 130 -3.57 2.71 -21.60
N ARG A 131 -2.49 2.50 -22.34
CA ARG A 131 -1.50 1.46 -22.02
C ARG A 131 -0.87 1.68 -20.64
N ALA A 132 -0.64 2.94 -20.27
CA ALA A 132 -0.10 3.33 -18.96
C ALA A 132 -0.99 2.81 -17.81
N TYR A 133 -2.31 2.73 -18.00
CA TYR A 133 -3.23 2.25 -16.97
C TYR A 133 -2.94 0.79 -16.62
N TRP A 134 -2.86 -0.06 -17.64
CA TRP A 134 -2.62 -1.49 -17.47
C TRP A 134 -1.21 -1.78 -16.97
N VAL A 135 -0.21 -1.09 -17.51
CA VAL A 135 1.19 -1.29 -17.08
C VAL A 135 1.38 -0.89 -15.63
N ILE A 136 0.92 0.30 -15.22
CA ILE A 136 1.04 0.76 -13.84
C ILE A 136 0.22 -0.14 -12.90
N GLY A 137 -1.04 -0.42 -13.25
CA GLY A 137 -1.95 -1.22 -12.42
C GLY A 137 -1.47 -2.67 -12.22
N ILE A 138 -1.01 -3.34 -13.28
CA ILE A 138 -0.52 -4.73 -13.20
C ILE A 138 0.81 -4.79 -12.48
N SER A 139 1.78 -3.92 -12.81
CA SER A 139 3.08 -3.92 -12.13
C SER A 139 2.94 -3.61 -10.64
N PHE A 140 2.08 -2.66 -10.27
CA PHE A 140 1.79 -2.37 -8.87
C PHE A 140 1.04 -3.54 -8.20
N GLY A 141 0.03 -4.10 -8.85
CA GLY A 141 -0.75 -5.22 -8.32
C GLY A 141 0.10 -6.47 -8.05
N LEU A 142 1.01 -6.82 -8.95
CA LEU A 142 1.94 -7.93 -8.78
C LEU A 142 2.97 -7.66 -7.67
N LEU A 143 3.47 -6.43 -7.54
CA LEU A 143 4.33 -6.04 -6.43
C LEU A 143 3.62 -6.18 -5.08
N VAL A 144 2.38 -5.66 -4.97
CA VAL A 144 1.57 -5.76 -3.75
C VAL A 144 1.17 -7.21 -3.46
N MET A 145 0.89 -8.01 -4.50
CA MET A 145 0.59 -9.44 -4.38
C MET A 145 1.77 -10.18 -3.74
N SER A 146 2.97 -10.01 -4.30
CA SER A 146 4.19 -10.67 -3.81
C SER A 146 4.53 -10.25 -2.38
N TYR A 147 4.40 -8.95 -2.08
CA TYR A 147 4.62 -8.42 -0.73
C TYR A 147 3.60 -8.95 0.28
N SER A 148 2.31 -8.80 0.00
CA SER A 148 1.23 -9.12 0.96
C SER A 148 1.06 -10.63 1.13
N GLY A 149 1.21 -11.39 0.03
CA GLY A 149 1.17 -12.86 0.03
C GLY A 149 2.27 -13.45 0.92
N PHE A 150 3.50 -12.95 0.80
CA PHE A 150 4.58 -13.38 1.68
C PHE A 150 4.41 -12.88 3.12
N LEU A 151 4.13 -11.59 3.34
CA LEU A 151 4.05 -11.01 4.68
C LEU A 151 2.95 -11.66 5.54
N SER A 152 1.83 -12.02 4.95
CA SER A 152 0.73 -12.72 5.64
C SER A 152 1.07 -14.14 6.07
N ASN A 153 2.07 -14.77 5.43
CA ASN A 153 2.47 -16.15 5.69
C ASN A 153 3.86 -16.25 6.34
N VAL A 154 4.51 -15.13 6.67
CA VAL A 154 5.89 -15.14 7.19
C VAL A 154 6.03 -15.91 8.50
N GLY A 155 4.99 -15.92 9.34
CA GLY A 155 4.95 -16.72 10.57
C GLY A 155 4.96 -18.23 10.27
N LEU A 156 4.06 -18.70 9.41
CA LEU A 156 4.00 -20.09 8.97
C LEU A 156 5.28 -20.51 8.23
N TYR A 157 5.85 -19.61 7.44
CA TYR A 157 7.14 -19.82 6.80
C TYR A 157 8.26 -20.04 7.83
N SER A 158 8.37 -19.17 8.84
CA SER A 158 9.37 -19.35 9.91
C SER A 158 9.16 -20.65 10.71
N GLU A 159 7.92 -21.03 10.96
CA GLU A 159 7.57 -22.28 11.64
C GLU A 159 7.93 -23.50 10.79
N SER A 160 7.70 -23.45 9.47
CA SER A 160 8.06 -24.55 8.55
C SER A 160 9.56 -24.83 8.49
N LEU A 161 10.39 -23.83 8.80
CA LEU A 161 11.85 -23.97 8.91
C LEU A 161 12.30 -24.45 10.31
N GLY A 162 11.38 -24.70 11.23
CA GLY A 162 11.69 -25.11 12.61
C GLY A 162 12.31 -24.00 13.46
N LEU A 163 12.13 -22.74 13.09
CA LEU A 163 12.66 -21.59 13.82
C LEU A 163 11.83 -21.29 15.08
N ALA A 164 12.41 -20.51 15.99
CA ALA A 164 11.72 -20.10 17.20
C ALA A 164 10.47 -19.27 16.87
N SER A 165 9.43 -19.40 17.71
CA SER A 165 8.11 -18.78 17.51
C SER A 165 8.13 -17.25 17.45
N ASP A 166 9.21 -16.62 17.92
CA ASP A 166 9.40 -15.18 17.91
C ASP A 166 10.07 -14.66 16.62
N VAL A 167 10.65 -15.53 15.79
CA VAL A 167 11.31 -15.13 14.54
C VAL A 167 10.31 -14.53 13.54
N GLY A 168 9.17 -15.19 13.29
CA GLY A 168 8.11 -14.66 12.42
C GLY A 168 7.67 -13.24 12.79
N PRO A 169 7.25 -13.00 14.05
CA PRO A 169 6.94 -11.67 14.56
C PRO A 169 8.08 -10.65 14.40
N ARG A 170 9.34 -11.04 14.66
CA ARG A 170 10.51 -10.17 14.44
C ARG A 170 10.67 -9.76 12.97
N LEU A 171 10.44 -10.68 12.03
CA LEU A 171 10.49 -10.36 10.59
C LEU A 171 9.38 -9.38 10.19
N VAL A 172 8.15 -9.55 10.69
CA VAL A 172 7.05 -8.59 10.48
C VAL A 172 7.41 -7.20 11.02
N PHE A 173 8.02 -7.15 12.21
CA PHE A 173 8.52 -5.91 12.81
C PHE A 173 9.55 -5.23 11.91
N LEU A 174 10.55 -5.96 11.43
CA LEU A 174 11.60 -5.42 10.54
C LEU A 174 11.01 -4.90 9.22
N VAL A 175 10.13 -5.67 8.59
CA VAL A 175 9.41 -5.23 7.37
C VAL A 175 8.65 -3.93 7.63
N SER A 176 7.96 -3.82 8.77
CA SER A 176 7.17 -2.64 9.12
C SER A 176 8.03 -1.41 9.41
N LEU A 177 9.12 -1.58 10.16
CA LEU A 177 10.08 -0.54 10.50
C LEU A 177 10.77 -0.01 9.24
N PHE A 178 11.31 -0.89 8.41
CA PHE A 178 11.95 -0.50 7.16
C PHE A 178 10.94 -0.05 6.11
N GLY A 179 9.68 -0.47 6.21
CA GLY A 179 8.56 0.11 5.45
C GLY A 179 8.33 1.59 5.77
N LEU A 180 8.42 1.98 7.04
CA LEU A 180 8.37 3.39 7.42
C LEU A 180 9.57 4.16 6.86
N ILE A 181 10.78 3.62 7.03
CA ILE A 181 12.01 4.23 6.52
C ILE A 181 11.93 4.37 5.00
N GLY A 182 11.47 3.33 4.29
CA GLY A 182 11.29 3.31 2.84
C GLY A 182 10.25 4.32 2.36
N LYS A 183 9.14 4.52 3.07
CA LYS A 183 8.15 5.56 2.74
C LYS A 183 8.80 6.95 2.73
N LEU A 184 9.61 7.25 3.74
CA LEU A 184 10.26 8.55 3.87
C LEU A 184 11.45 8.68 2.91
N ALA A 185 12.34 7.69 2.88
CA ALA A 185 13.57 7.72 2.11
C ALA A 185 13.31 7.55 0.61
N LEU A 186 12.56 6.51 0.21
CA LEU A 186 12.28 6.26 -1.21
C LEU A 186 11.28 7.29 -1.76
N GLY A 187 10.31 7.73 -0.95
CA GLY A 187 9.39 8.81 -1.33
C GLY A 187 10.10 10.16 -1.55
N ALA A 188 11.03 10.54 -0.67
CA ALA A 188 11.83 11.75 -0.88
C ALA A 188 12.87 11.57 -2.00
N ALA A 189 13.42 10.36 -2.16
CA ALA A 189 14.37 10.07 -3.22
C ALA A 189 13.71 10.14 -4.60
N THR A 190 12.45 9.69 -4.74
CA THR A 190 11.72 9.72 -6.03
C THR A 190 11.54 11.12 -6.60
N ASP A 191 11.49 12.14 -5.74
CA ASP A 191 11.45 13.54 -6.18
C ASP A 191 12.75 13.97 -6.86
N ARG A 192 13.88 13.33 -6.54
CA ARG A 192 15.21 13.65 -7.09
C ARG A 192 15.64 12.70 -8.21
N ILE A 193 15.38 11.42 -8.06
CA ILE A 193 15.85 10.36 -8.98
C ILE A 193 14.81 9.97 -10.04
N GLY A 194 13.58 10.51 -9.91
CA GLY A 194 12.45 10.22 -10.79
C GLY A 194 11.67 8.98 -10.38
N LEU A 195 10.36 9.03 -10.65
CA LEU A 195 9.40 7.97 -10.28
C LEU A 195 9.71 6.61 -10.92
N ARG A 196 10.21 6.61 -12.16
CA ARG A 196 10.57 5.36 -12.86
C ARG A 196 11.68 4.61 -12.15
N LEU A 197 12.75 5.32 -11.77
CA LEU A 197 13.88 4.73 -11.07
C LEU A 197 13.50 4.28 -9.66
N GLY A 198 12.65 5.04 -8.97
CA GLY A 198 12.09 4.62 -7.68
C GLY A 198 11.32 3.29 -7.77
N LEU A 199 10.51 3.09 -8.81
CA LEU A 199 9.81 1.83 -9.01
C LEU A 199 10.77 0.67 -9.32
N TRP A 200 11.81 0.92 -10.13
CA TRP A 200 12.86 -0.06 -10.39
C TRP A 200 13.57 -0.51 -9.11
N ILE A 201 13.90 0.45 -8.23
CA ILE A 201 14.51 0.16 -6.93
C ILE A 201 13.58 -0.66 -6.06
N ALA A 202 12.29 -0.30 -5.98
CA ALA A 202 11.32 -1.04 -5.18
C ALA A 202 11.15 -2.49 -5.66
N LEU A 203 11.03 -2.70 -6.99
CA LEU A 203 10.97 -4.05 -7.57
C LEU A 203 12.25 -4.85 -7.35
N GLY A 204 13.42 -4.23 -7.52
CA GLY A 204 14.71 -4.86 -7.29
C GLY A 204 14.88 -5.30 -5.84
N LEU A 205 14.56 -4.42 -4.89
CA LEU A 205 14.61 -4.73 -3.44
C LEU A 205 13.66 -5.86 -3.07
N ALA A 206 12.44 -5.87 -3.60
CA ALA A 206 11.48 -6.96 -3.39
C ALA A 206 11.96 -8.28 -4.00
N ALA A 207 12.51 -8.25 -5.22
CA ALA A 207 13.02 -9.44 -5.89
C ALA A 207 14.23 -10.05 -5.15
N VAL A 208 15.17 -9.20 -4.70
CA VAL A 208 16.31 -9.64 -3.88
C VAL A 208 15.82 -10.24 -2.57
N ALA A 209 14.89 -9.59 -1.87
CA ALA A 209 14.36 -10.10 -0.61
C ALA A 209 13.70 -11.47 -0.77
N LEU A 210 12.78 -11.61 -1.73
CA LEU A 210 12.09 -12.88 -1.96
C LEU A 210 13.03 -13.97 -2.49
N GLY A 211 14.02 -13.60 -3.30
CA GLY A 211 15.07 -14.52 -3.74
C GLY A 211 15.96 -15.03 -2.60
N VAL A 212 16.24 -14.18 -1.61
CA VAL A 212 16.94 -14.61 -0.39
C VAL A 212 16.03 -15.53 0.44
N PHE A 213 14.75 -15.21 0.62
CA PHE A 213 13.82 -16.10 1.33
C PHE A 213 13.64 -17.44 0.62
N SER A 214 13.70 -17.50 -0.72
CA SER A 214 13.52 -18.76 -1.46
C SER A 214 14.66 -19.75 -1.28
N THR A 215 15.83 -19.30 -0.79
CA THR A 215 16.96 -20.19 -0.45
C THR A 215 16.89 -20.74 0.98
N GLU A 216 15.80 -20.47 1.72
CA GLU A 216 15.61 -20.90 3.12
C GLU A 216 16.84 -20.60 4.00
N PRO A 217 17.26 -19.32 4.08
CA PRO A 217 18.54 -18.97 4.65
C PRO A 217 18.46 -18.87 6.17
N GLY A 218 19.61 -18.73 6.85
CA GLY A 218 19.65 -18.50 8.29
C GLY A 218 19.04 -17.14 8.71
N GLU A 219 18.72 -17.00 10.00
CA GLU A 219 18.00 -15.85 10.56
C GLU A 219 18.60 -14.47 10.20
N ALA A 220 19.94 -14.35 10.17
CA ALA A 220 20.59 -13.09 9.83
C ALA A 220 20.30 -12.64 8.39
N ALA A 221 20.28 -13.57 7.45
CA ALA A 221 19.95 -13.29 6.06
C ALA A 221 18.45 -13.02 5.88
N MET A 222 17.60 -13.73 6.62
CA MET A 222 16.16 -13.44 6.68
C MET A 222 15.88 -12.02 7.20
N ALA A 223 16.60 -11.59 8.25
CA ALA A 223 16.48 -10.24 8.78
C ALA A 223 16.88 -9.18 7.74
N ALA A 224 18.00 -9.39 7.02
CA ALA A 224 18.41 -8.51 5.94
C ALA A 224 17.38 -8.47 4.80
N ALA A 225 16.83 -9.63 4.41
CA ALA A 225 15.78 -9.72 3.40
C ALA A 225 14.48 -9.02 3.86
N ALA A 226 14.09 -9.14 5.13
CA ALA A 226 12.96 -8.42 5.70
C ALA A 226 13.15 -6.89 5.64
N CYS A 227 14.36 -6.39 5.91
CA CYS A 227 14.69 -4.98 5.75
C CYS A 227 14.53 -4.52 4.28
N CYS A 228 15.06 -5.29 3.32
CA CYS A 228 14.91 -5.01 1.89
C CYS A 228 13.45 -5.00 1.44
N LEU A 229 12.68 -6.00 1.88
CA LEU A 229 11.24 -6.11 1.57
C LEU A 229 10.45 -4.94 2.17
N GLY A 230 10.80 -4.53 3.40
CA GLY A 230 10.25 -3.34 4.03
C GLY A 230 10.52 -2.08 3.21
N LEU A 231 11.78 -1.82 2.84
CA LEU A 231 12.16 -0.66 2.03
C LEU A 231 11.39 -0.62 0.69
N ALA A 232 11.25 -1.77 0.03
CA ALA A 232 10.46 -1.91 -1.20
C ALA A 232 8.98 -1.52 -0.98
N ALA A 233 8.37 -2.06 0.07
CA ALA A 233 6.99 -1.79 0.43
C ALA A 233 6.76 -0.33 0.82
N GLY A 234 7.75 0.32 1.40
CA GLY A 234 7.63 1.72 1.79
C GLY A 234 7.45 2.66 0.59
N GLY A 235 8.20 2.42 -0.48
CA GLY A 235 8.15 3.27 -1.68
C GLY A 235 7.01 2.98 -2.65
N MET A 236 6.34 1.83 -2.55
CA MET A 236 5.39 1.40 -3.58
C MET A 236 4.18 2.36 -3.72
N LEU A 237 3.60 2.84 -2.61
CA LEU A 237 2.41 3.70 -2.62
C LEU A 237 2.70 5.11 -3.15
N PRO A 238 3.74 5.83 -2.67
CA PRO A 238 4.11 7.13 -3.23
C PRO A 238 4.46 7.06 -4.71
N VAL A 239 5.21 6.03 -5.11
CA VAL A 239 5.60 5.83 -6.51
C VAL A 239 4.38 5.55 -7.39
N TRP A 240 3.45 4.72 -6.93
CA TRP A 240 2.19 4.46 -7.64
C TRP A 240 1.38 5.74 -7.82
N ALA A 241 1.17 6.49 -6.73
CA ALA A 241 0.46 7.76 -6.78
C ALA A 241 1.13 8.77 -7.73
N GLY A 242 2.46 8.87 -7.69
CA GLY A 242 3.22 9.75 -8.58
C GLY A 242 3.10 9.35 -10.04
N LEU A 243 3.28 8.07 -10.38
CA LEU A 243 3.16 7.58 -11.76
C LEU A 243 1.76 7.80 -12.32
N THR A 244 0.73 7.53 -11.53
CA THR A 244 -0.66 7.77 -11.93
C THR A 244 -0.93 9.26 -12.13
N ALA A 245 -0.39 10.15 -11.28
CA ALA A 245 -0.52 11.58 -11.46
C ALA A 245 0.22 12.09 -12.72
N CYS A 246 1.41 11.55 -13.03
CA CYS A 246 2.16 11.91 -14.23
C CYS A 246 1.45 11.50 -15.52
N CYS A 247 0.88 10.29 -15.58
CA CYS A 247 0.25 9.79 -16.82
C CYS A 247 -1.17 10.31 -17.04
N PHE A 248 -1.95 10.52 -15.97
CA PHE A 248 -3.38 10.85 -16.07
C PHE A 248 -3.73 12.27 -15.60
N GLY A 249 -2.75 13.02 -15.11
CA GLY A 249 -2.95 14.34 -14.54
C GLY A 249 -3.62 14.31 -13.16
N THR A 250 -3.51 15.42 -12.44
CA THR A 250 -4.05 15.56 -11.07
C THR A 250 -5.58 15.62 -11.05
N ALA A 251 -6.22 16.14 -12.11
CA ALA A 251 -7.67 16.24 -12.23
C ALA A 251 -8.36 14.87 -12.35
N SER A 252 -7.75 13.92 -13.07
CA SER A 252 -8.29 12.57 -13.26
C SER A 252 -7.67 11.51 -12.34
N PHE A 253 -6.71 11.91 -11.50
CA PHE A 253 -5.94 11.04 -10.60
C PHE A 253 -6.83 10.12 -9.75
N GLY A 254 -7.82 10.68 -9.05
CA GLY A 254 -8.70 9.90 -8.17
C GLY A 254 -9.52 8.86 -8.93
N ARG A 255 -9.97 9.20 -10.15
CA ARG A 255 -10.70 8.29 -11.04
C ARG A 255 -9.79 7.17 -11.54
N ALA A 256 -8.57 7.48 -11.96
CA ALA A 256 -7.60 6.49 -12.41
C ALA A 256 -7.21 5.51 -11.29
N MET A 257 -6.90 6.01 -10.08
CA MET A 257 -6.61 5.19 -8.90
C MET A 257 -7.80 4.29 -8.52
N GLY A 258 -9.01 4.85 -8.54
CA GLY A 258 -10.24 4.10 -8.24
C GLY A 258 -10.50 2.98 -9.25
N LEU A 259 -10.30 3.24 -10.54
CA LEU A 259 -10.45 2.23 -11.59
C LEU A 259 -9.36 1.14 -11.50
N MET A 260 -8.13 1.48 -11.12
CA MET A 260 -7.05 0.51 -10.93
C MET A 260 -7.27 -0.40 -9.71
N SER A 261 -7.97 0.09 -8.69
CA SER A 261 -8.18 -0.64 -7.42
C SER A 261 -8.73 -2.07 -7.58
N PRO A 262 -9.80 -2.33 -8.37
CA PRO A 262 -10.27 -3.70 -8.61
C PRO A 262 -9.25 -4.57 -9.38
N VAL A 263 -8.46 -4.01 -10.29
CA VAL A 263 -7.40 -4.75 -11.00
C VAL A 263 -6.32 -5.20 -10.01
N VAL A 264 -5.88 -4.27 -9.17
CA VAL A 264 -4.89 -4.53 -8.11
C VAL A 264 -5.44 -5.56 -7.12
N ALA A 265 -6.68 -5.40 -6.64
CA ALA A 265 -7.30 -6.35 -5.73
C ALA A 265 -7.41 -7.76 -6.35
N GLY A 266 -7.79 -7.86 -7.61
CA GLY A 266 -7.86 -9.13 -8.35
C GLY A 266 -6.51 -9.84 -8.46
N LEU A 267 -5.41 -9.11 -8.53
CA LEU A 267 -4.05 -9.67 -8.52
C LEU A 267 -3.59 -10.04 -7.10
N VAL A 268 -3.92 -9.22 -6.10
CA VAL A 268 -3.44 -9.42 -4.72
C VAL A 268 -4.14 -10.61 -4.04
N MET A 269 -5.44 -10.82 -4.31
CA MET A 269 -6.23 -11.86 -3.64
C MET A 269 -5.65 -13.28 -3.82
N PRO A 270 -5.31 -13.74 -5.03
CA PRO A 270 -4.62 -15.02 -5.23
C PRO A 270 -3.29 -15.11 -4.47
N GLY A 271 -2.59 -13.98 -4.30
CA GLY A 271 -1.32 -13.90 -3.57
C GLY A 271 -1.39 -14.54 -2.19
N PHE A 272 -2.44 -14.26 -1.41
CA PHE A 272 -2.64 -14.84 -0.09
C PHE A 272 -2.85 -16.36 -0.12
N MET A 273 -3.51 -16.89 -1.16
CA MET A 273 -3.81 -18.32 -1.30
C MET A 273 -2.62 -19.12 -1.83
N ILE A 274 -1.79 -18.53 -2.70
CA ILE A 274 -0.64 -19.20 -3.32
C ILE A 274 0.34 -19.73 -2.26
N ALA A 275 0.59 -18.96 -1.20
CA ALA A 275 1.47 -19.38 -0.10
C ALA A 275 0.90 -20.59 0.67
N GLY A 276 -0.38 -20.54 1.05
CA GLY A 276 -1.04 -21.66 1.72
C GLY A 276 -1.07 -22.93 0.86
N TRP A 277 -1.44 -22.78 -0.43
CA TRP A 277 -1.43 -23.90 -1.38
C TRP A 277 -0.04 -24.51 -1.57
N SER A 278 1.00 -23.68 -1.64
CA SER A 278 2.40 -24.14 -1.71
C SER A 278 2.76 -24.99 -0.49
N ALA A 279 2.45 -24.50 0.71
CA ALA A 279 2.72 -25.21 1.95
C ALA A 279 1.95 -26.54 2.01
N ASP A 280 0.66 -26.55 1.67
CA ASP A 280 -0.19 -27.75 1.71
C ASP A 280 0.24 -28.83 0.69
N SER A 281 0.69 -28.41 -0.50
CA SER A 281 1.00 -29.33 -1.61
C SER A 281 2.44 -29.83 -1.60
N THR A 282 3.39 -29.00 -1.18
CA THR A 282 4.84 -29.30 -1.25
C THR A 282 5.51 -29.40 0.11
N GLY A 283 4.85 -28.97 1.19
CA GLY A 283 5.45 -28.84 2.51
C GLY A 283 6.45 -27.67 2.63
N SER A 284 6.62 -26.86 1.58
CA SER A 284 7.52 -25.70 1.55
C SER A 284 6.85 -24.47 0.92
N PHE A 285 7.34 -23.29 1.29
CA PHE A 285 6.94 -22.01 0.68
C PHE A 285 7.77 -21.66 -0.56
N SER A 286 8.76 -22.47 -0.91
CA SER A 286 9.67 -22.20 -2.03
C SER A 286 8.90 -22.00 -3.35
N THR A 287 7.89 -22.83 -3.64
CA THR A 287 7.07 -22.69 -4.85
C THR A 287 6.31 -21.37 -4.88
N ALA A 288 5.69 -20.96 -3.77
CA ALA A 288 5.04 -19.66 -3.66
C ALA A 288 6.01 -18.49 -3.88
N LEU A 289 7.20 -18.55 -3.27
CA LEU A 289 8.23 -17.53 -3.43
C LEU A 289 8.70 -17.40 -4.88
N HIS A 290 8.89 -18.51 -5.58
CA HIS A 290 9.21 -18.48 -7.01
C HIS A 290 8.10 -17.85 -7.85
N ILE A 291 6.82 -18.16 -7.56
CA ILE A 291 5.67 -17.54 -8.25
C ILE A 291 5.67 -16.02 -8.03
N TYR A 292 5.95 -15.57 -6.80
CA TYR A 292 6.05 -14.14 -6.48
C TYR A 292 7.22 -13.47 -7.21
N ILE A 293 8.39 -14.12 -7.28
CA ILE A 293 9.57 -13.62 -8.02
C ILE A 293 9.26 -13.52 -9.52
N VAL A 294 8.59 -14.51 -10.10
CA VAL A 294 8.14 -14.46 -11.51
C VAL A 294 7.18 -13.30 -11.72
N GLY A 295 6.23 -13.06 -10.81
CA GLY A 295 5.35 -11.89 -10.83
C GLY A 295 6.11 -10.56 -10.81
N LEU A 296 7.16 -10.44 -10.00
CA LEU A 296 8.03 -9.27 -9.99
C LEU A 296 8.83 -9.13 -11.30
N GLY A 297 9.24 -10.25 -11.91
CA GLY A 297 9.89 -10.29 -13.22
C GLY A 297 8.97 -9.80 -14.35
N ILE A 298 7.69 -10.20 -14.33
CA ILE A 298 6.67 -9.68 -15.26
C ILE A 298 6.48 -8.17 -15.05
N SER A 299 6.39 -7.73 -13.80
CA SER A 299 6.25 -6.30 -13.46
C SER A 299 7.42 -5.46 -13.98
N THR A 300 8.63 -6.00 -13.85
CA THR A 300 9.88 -5.47 -14.38
C THR A 300 9.83 -5.37 -15.92
N ALA A 301 9.46 -6.45 -16.61
CA ALA A 301 9.33 -6.45 -18.07
C ALA A 301 8.31 -5.42 -18.57
N LEU A 302 7.17 -5.29 -17.88
CA LEU A 302 6.13 -4.31 -18.19
C LEU A 302 6.62 -2.86 -18.05
N LEU A 303 7.51 -2.57 -17.08
CA LEU A 303 8.07 -1.22 -16.89
C LEU A 303 9.10 -0.82 -17.93
N PHE A 304 9.80 -1.78 -18.55
CA PHE A 304 10.59 -1.47 -19.74
C PHE A 304 9.71 -0.94 -20.87
N ALA A 305 8.49 -1.46 -20.97
CA ALA A 305 7.51 -1.05 -21.97
C ALA A 305 6.68 0.20 -21.60
N LEU A 306 6.90 0.78 -20.41
CA LEU A 306 6.22 1.99 -19.96
C LEU A 306 6.89 3.24 -20.56
N ASN A 307 6.14 3.95 -21.41
CA ASN A 307 6.41 5.35 -21.72
C ASN A 307 5.64 6.23 -20.74
N LEU A 308 6.29 7.26 -20.20
CA LEU A 308 5.72 8.18 -19.22
C LEU A 308 5.01 9.39 -19.86
N ASP A 309 4.75 9.33 -21.16
CA ASP A 309 4.12 10.43 -21.87
C ASP A 309 2.68 10.64 -21.34
N PRO A 310 2.26 11.89 -21.10
CA PRO A 310 0.89 12.18 -20.64
C PRO A 310 -0.16 11.64 -21.61
N VAL A 311 -1.24 11.07 -21.07
CA VAL A 311 -2.37 10.59 -21.89
C VAL A 311 -3.21 11.80 -22.33
N GLU A 312 -3.32 12.00 -23.64
CA GLU A 312 -4.16 13.07 -24.20
C GLU A 312 -5.66 12.70 -24.15
N PRO A 313 -6.56 13.67 -23.92
CA PRO A 313 -8.00 13.44 -24.01
C PRO A 313 -8.37 13.02 -25.42
N SER A 314 -9.30 12.06 -25.58
CA SER A 314 -9.89 11.83 -26.90
C SER A 314 -10.54 13.14 -27.36
N SER A 315 -10.08 13.70 -28.48
CA SER A 315 -10.79 14.81 -29.12
C SER A 315 -12.24 14.40 -29.26
N GLN A 316 -13.17 15.24 -28.80
CA GLN A 316 -14.58 15.07 -29.11
C GLN A 316 -14.70 15.16 -30.64
N VAL A 317 -14.66 14.01 -31.31
CA VAL A 317 -15.12 13.89 -32.69
C VAL A 317 -16.62 14.14 -32.58
N GLY A 318 -17.03 15.33 -33.04
CA GLY A 318 -18.42 15.75 -33.12
C GLY A 318 -19.25 14.85 -34.03
#